data_AF-A0A091H4F5-F1
#
_entry.id   AF-A0A091H4F5-F1
#
_cell.length_a   1.000
_cell.length_b   1.000
_cell.length_c   1.000
_cell.angle_alpha   90.00
_cell.angle_beta   90.00
_cell.angle_gamma   90.00
#
_symmetry.space_group_name_H-M   'P 1'
#
loop_
_entity.id
_entity.type
_entity.pdbx_description
1 polymer ?
#
loop_
_entity_poly.entity_id
_entity_poly.type
_entity_poly.pdbx_seq_one_letter_code
_entity_poly.pdbx_strand_id
1 'polypeptide(L)'
;GSFGDKNYEWSSEEEESVRKAGPVQVLIVKDDHSFELDEAALNRILLSEAVRDKEVVAVSVAGAFRKGKSFLMDFMLRYMYNKEAVDWVGDYNEPLTGFSWRGGSERETTGIQIWSEVFLVDKPDGKKVAVLLMDTQGTFDSQSTLRDSATVFALSTMISSIQVYNLSQNVQEDDLQHLQLFTEYGRLAMEETFLKPFQSLIFLVRDWSFPYEFSYGSDGGARFLEKRLKVRNQHEELQNVRKHIHSCFTKISCFLLPHPGLKVATNPNFDGKLKEIDDEFIKNLKILIPWLLSPESLDVKEINGNHITCRGLVEYFKAYIKIYQGEELPHPKSMLQ
;
A
#
# COMPACT_ATOMS: atom_id res chain seq x y z
N GLY A 1 -16.42 -11.79 70.58
CA GLY A 1 -15.96 -10.94 69.47
C GLY A 1 -14.64 -11.52 69.01
N SER A 2 -14.56 -12.14 67.83
CA SER A 2 -14.51 -11.49 66.51
C SER A 2 -13.42 -10.45 66.47
N PHE A 3 -12.30 -10.76 65.79
CA PHE A 3 -11.79 -10.01 64.64
C PHE A 3 -10.85 -10.96 63.89
N GLY A 4 -11.28 -11.42 62.72
CA GLY A 4 -10.44 -12.15 61.77
C GLY A 4 -9.80 -11.14 60.82
N ASP A 5 -8.48 -11.22 60.69
CA ASP A 5 -7.73 -10.46 59.69
C ASP A 5 -8.07 -10.99 58.29
N LYS A 6 -8.70 -10.12 57.49
CA LYS A 6 -8.88 -10.34 56.05
C LYS A 6 -7.62 -9.83 55.36
N ASN A 7 -6.87 -10.75 54.76
CA ASN A 7 -5.92 -10.45 53.69
C ASN A 7 -6.66 -9.73 52.56
N TYR A 8 -6.30 -8.48 52.30
CA TYR A 8 -6.63 -7.79 51.07
C TYR A 8 -5.57 -8.16 50.03
N GLU A 9 -5.94 -9.04 49.10
CA GLU A 9 -5.22 -9.24 47.84
C GLU A 9 -5.25 -7.94 47.05
N TRP A 10 -4.09 -7.34 46.86
CA TRP A 10 -3.88 -6.35 45.81
C TRP A 10 -3.91 -7.10 44.48
N SER A 11 -5.07 -7.13 43.82
CA SER A 11 -5.15 -7.41 42.40
C SER A 11 -4.47 -6.24 41.68
N SER A 12 -3.26 -6.45 41.19
CA SER A 12 -2.64 -5.56 40.22
C SER A 12 -3.50 -5.59 38.97
N GLU A 13 -4.39 -4.61 38.85
CA GLU A 13 -4.91 -4.18 37.57
C GLU A 13 -3.68 -3.90 36.70
N GLU A 14 -3.41 -4.80 35.75
CA GLU A 14 -2.47 -4.55 34.68
C GLU A 14 -3.00 -3.32 33.95
N GLU A 15 -2.42 -2.16 34.27
CA GLU A 15 -2.51 -0.96 33.43
C GLU A 15 -2.15 -1.40 32.02
N GLU A 16 -3.17 -1.46 31.17
CA GLU A 16 -3.07 -1.77 29.75
C GLU A 16 -2.17 -0.69 29.15
N SER A 17 -0.86 -0.95 29.13
CA SER A 17 0.15 -0.02 28.62
C SER A 17 -0.33 0.40 27.24
N VAL A 18 -0.61 1.69 27.05
CA VAL A 18 -1.04 2.23 25.76
C VAL A 18 0.02 1.84 24.74
N ARG A 19 -0.24 0.78 23.97
CA ARG A 19 0.72 0.28 22.99
C ARG A 19 0.86 1.37 21.94
N LYS A 20 2.07 1.91 21.83
CA LYS A 20 2.43 2.89 20.79
C LYS A 20 2.06 2.30 19.43
N ALA A 21 1.47 3.13 18.55
CA ALA A 21 1.10 2.69 17.21
C ALA A 21 2.30 2.12 16.45
N GLY A 22 2.06 1.09 15.64
CA GLY A 22 3.11 0.34 14.97
C GLY A 22 2.58 -0.52 13.82
N PRO A 23 3.47 -1.12 13.03
CA PRO A 23 3.09 -2.03 11.97
C PRO A 23 2.57 -3.35 12.57
N VAL A 24 1.49 -3.87 11.99
CA VAL A 24 0.85 -5.12 12.40
C VAL A 24 0.77 -6.04 11.20
N GLN A 25 1.41 -7.21 11.31
CA GLN A 25 1.33 -8.26 10.31
C GLN A 25 -0.10 -8.81 10.25
N VAL A 26 -0.74 -8.74 9.09
CA VAL A 26 -2.11 -9.27 8.90
C VAL A 26 -2.14 -10.44 7.95
N LEU A 27 -1.40 -10.39 6.84
CA LEU A 27 -1.22 -11.54 5.96
C LEU A 27 0.17 -12.12 6.16
N ILE A 28 0.27 -13.39 6.53
CA ILE A 28 1.52 -14.11 6.76
C ILE A 28 1.73 -15.07 5.58
N VAL A 29 2.90 -15.00 4.95
CA VAL A 29 3.34 -15.98 3.96
C VAL A 29 4.31 -16.91 4.68
N LYS A 30 3.98 -18.20 4.78
CA LYS A 30 4.80 -19.21 5.46
C LYS A 30 5.88 -19.76 4.53
N ASP A 31 6.85 -20.44 5.13
CA ASP A 31 7.96 -21.07 4.41
C ASP A 31 7.50 -22.19 3.45
N ASP A 32 6.32 -22.77 3.69
CA ASP A 32 5.69 -23.75 2.79
C ASP A 32 4.84 -23.10 1.69
N HIS A 33 4.94 -21.78 1.51
CA HIS A 33 4.19 -20.97 0.56
C HIS A 33 2.66 -20.97 0.80
N SER A 34 2.23 -21.34 2.01
CA SER A 34 0.84 -21.14 2.43
C SER A 34 0.62 -19.75 3.00
N PHE A 35 -0.63 -19.29 2.94
CA PHE A 35 -1.04 -17.97 3.43
C PHE A 35 -1.89 -18.12 4.69
N GLU A 36 -1.65 -17.28 5.68
CA GLU A 36 -2.46 -17.20 6.90
C GLU A 36 -2.87 -15.75 7.17
N LEU A 37 -4.15 -15.55 7.53
CA LEU A 37 -4.65 -14.25 7.95
C LEU A 37 -4.69 -14.21 9.48
N ASP A 38 -4.00 -13.25 10.10
CA ASP A 38 -4.16 -12.97 11.53
C ASP A 38 -5.47 -12.19 11.73
N GLU A 39 -6.58 -12.94 11.77
CA GLU A 39 -7.91 -12.38 11.97
C GLU A 39 -8.01 -11.63 13.30
N ALA A 40 -7.34 -12.10 14.36
CA ALA A 40 -7.40 -11.45 15.67
C ALA A 40 -6.76 -10.05 15.61
N ALA A 41 -5.62 -9.92 14.94
CA ALA A 41 -4.97 -8.64 14.71
C ALA A 41 -5.80 -7.72 13.81
N LEU A 42 -6.33 -8.24 12.70
CA LEU A 42 -7.16 -7.46 11.78
C LEU A 42 -8.45 -6.97 12.46
N ASN A 43 -9.13 -7.83 13.21
CA ASN A 43 -10.34 -7.50 13.97
C ASN A 43 -10.06 -6.43 15.03
N ARG A 44 -8.94 -6.54 15.77
CA ARG A 44 -8.56 -5.56 16.79
C ARG A 44 -8.44 -4.15 16.21
N ILE A 45 -7.94 -4.02 14.98
CA ILE A 45 -7.73 -2.72 14.33
C ILE A 45 -9.03 -2.20 13.72
N LEU A 46 -9.69 -3.01 12.88
CA LEU A 46 -10.81 -2.56 12.04
C LEU A 46 -12.20 -2.72 12.67
N LEU A 47 -12.35 -3.51 13.75
CA LEU A 47 -13.63 -3.72 14.43
C LEU A 47 -13.78 -2.95 15.74
N SER A 48 -12.83 -2.06 16.06
CA SER A 48 -12.96 -1.15 17.19
C SER A 48 -14.18 -0.23 17.03
N GLU A 49 -14.84 0.11 18.13
CA GLU A 49 -16.08 0.90 18.11
C GLU A 49 -15.93 2.24 17.39
N ALA A 50 -14.75 2.85 17.48
CA ALA A 50 -14.45 4.14 16.86
C ALA A 50 -14.49 4.13 15.33
N VAL A 51 -14.16 2.99 14.68
CA VAL A 51 -13.94 2.93 13.22
C VAL A 51 -14.78 1.90 12.48
N ARG A 52 -15.28 0.86 13.15
CA ARG A 52 -15.92 -0.31 12.51
C ARG A 52 -17.05 0.02 11.52
N ASP A 53 -17.82 1.07 11.81
CA ASP A 53 -18.99 1.47 11.02
C ASP A 53 -18.69 2.68 10.11
N LYS A 54 -17.42 3.10 10.00
CA LYS A 54 -16.97 4.18 9.10
C LYS A 54 -16.65 3.62 7.72
N GLU A 55 -17.06 4.34 6.67
CA GLU A 55 -16.56 4.15 5.31
C GLU A 55 -15.03 4.19 5.31
N VAL A 56 -14.39 3.24 4.63
CA VAL A 56 -12.93 3.05 4.68
C VAL A 56 -12.26 3.51 3.39
N VAL A 57 -11.08 4.11 3.51
CA VAL A 57 -10.15 4.42 2.44
C VAL A 57 -8.90 3.59 2.71
N ALA A 58 -8.54 2.70 1.80
CA ALA A 58 -7.40 1.80 1.99
C ALA A 58 -6.32 2.14 0.96
N VAL A 59 -5.15 2.54 1.45
CA VAL A 59 -4.01 2.96 0.63
C VAL A 59 -2.92 1.90 0.72
N SER A 60 -2.51 1.39 -0.43
CA SER A 60 -1.55 0.30 -0.56
C SER A 60 -0.36 0.75 -1.40
N VAL A 61 0.84 0.31 -1.03
CA VAL A 61 2.03 0.44 -1.88
C VAL A 61 2.53 -0.96 -2.21
N ALA A 62 2.57 -1.29 -3.50
CA ALA A 62 3.09 -2.57 -4.00
C ALA A 62 4.01 -2.39 -5.21
N GLY A 63 4.81 -3.41 -5.51
CA GLY A 63 5.81 -3.41 -6.58
C GLY A 63 7.08 -4.12 -6.16
N ALA A 64 8.10 -4.08 -7.01
CA ALA A 64 9.33 -4.84 -6.84
C ALA A 64 10.00 -4.64 -5.45
N PHE A 65 10.63 -5.69 -4.95
CA PHE A 65 11.37 -5.65 -3.69
C PHE A 65 12.57 -4.67 -3.74
N ARG A 66 12.93 -4.11 -2.57
CA ARG A 66 14.04 -3.14 -2.39
C ARG A 66 13.91 -1.81 -3.16
N LYS A 67 12.70 -1.40 -3.54
CA LYS A 67 12.43 -0.13 -4.23
C LYS A 67 11.87 0.99 -3.32
N GLY A 68 12.09 0.90 -2.01
CA GLY A 68 11.74 1.96 -1.05
C GLY A 68 10.24 2.16 -0.82
N LYS A 69 9.46 1.08 -0.71
CA LYS A 69 8.01 1.11 -0.42
C LYS A 69 7.73 1.54 1.02
N SER A 70 8.26 0.81 1.99
CA SER A 70 8.12 1.10 3.43
C SER A 70 8.68 2.48 3.79
N PHE A 71 9.80 2.88 3.18
CA PHE A 71 10.35 4.25 3.29
C PHE A 71 9.36 5.33 2.83
N LEU A 72 8.61 5.10 1.75
CA LEU A 72 7.57 6.03 1.30
C LEU A 72 6.37 6.06 2.27
N MET A 73 5.95 4.88 2.72
CA MET A 73 4.84 4.72 3.67
C MET A 73 5.09 5.45 4.99
N ASP A 74 6.33 5.50 5.47
CA ASP A 74 6.65 6.23 6.69
C ASP A 74 6.52 7.76 6.54
N PHE A 75 6.73 8.30 5.34
CA PHE A 75 6.39 9.71 5.06
C PHE A 75 4.88 9.93 4.94
N MET A 76 4.14 8.93 4.46
CA MET A 76 2.68 8.94 4.51
C MET A 76 2.19 8.97 5.97
N LEU A 77 2.82 8.20 6.87
CA LEU A 77 2.54 8.27 8.31
C LEU A 77 2.81 9.66 8.88
N ARG A 78 3.97 10.28 8.59
CA ARG A 78 4.27 11.65 9.02
C ARG A 78 3.18 12.64 8.59
N TYR A 79 2.70 12.55 7.34
CA TYR A 79 1.59 13.38 6.86
C TYR A 79 0.29 13.10 7.62
N MET A 80 -0.09 11.83 7.79
CA MET A 80 -1.35 11.48 8.45
C MET A 80 -1.39 11.95 9.92
N TYR A 81 -0.27 11.88 10.63
CA TYR A 81 -0.15 12.38 12.00
C TYR A 81 -0.09 13.91 12.10
N ASN A 82 0.43 14.60 11.08
CA ASN A 82 0.74 16.04 11.14
C ASN A 82 0.06 16.84 10.03
N LYS A 83 -1.09 16.39 9.50
CA LYS A 83 -1.75 16.94 8.30
C LYS A 83 -2.06 18.44 8.37
N GLU A 84 -2.25 18.98 9.58
CA GLU A 84 -2.56 20.40 9.83
C GLU A 84 -1.29 21.27 9.93
N ALA A 85 -0.12 20.65 10.06
CA ALA A 85 1.15 21.35 10.12
C ALA A 85 1.66 21.68 8.71
N VAL A 86 2.14 22.93 8.53
CA VAL A 86 2.79 23.36 7.27
C VAL A 86 4.02 22.51 6.97
N ASP A 87 4.76 22.11 8.01
CA ASP A 87 5.96 21.29 7.93
C ASP A 87 5.72 19.86 8.42
N TRP A 88 4.60 19.26 7.98
CA TRP A 88 4.24 17.86 8.26
C TRP A 88 5.34 16.84 7.91
N VAL A 89 6.27 17.21 7.03
CA VAL A 89 7.38 16.34 6.57
C VAL A 89 8.32 15.93 7.71
N GLY A 90 8.30 16.64 8.84
CA GLY A 90 9.06 16.35 10.06
C GLY A 90 10.34 17.16 10.18
N ASP A 91 11.00 17.05 11.34
CA ASP A 91 12.27 17.75 11.59
C ASP A 91 13.41 17.16 10.75
N TYR A 92 14.35 18.00 10.32
CA TYR A 92 15.41 17.58 9.40
C TYR A 92 16.45 16.64 10.04
N ASN A 93 16.50 16.59 11.37
CA ASN A 93 17.34 15.67 12.14
C ASN A 93 16.55 14.50 12.73
N GLU A 94 15.24 14.41 12.52
CA GLU A 94 14.41 13.31 13.02
C GLU A 94 14.56 12.07 12.12
N PRO A 95 14.96 10.90 12.69
CA PRO A 95 14.95 9.63 11.98
C PRO A 95 13.56 9.26 11.46
N LEU A 96 13.49 8.52 10.36
CA LEU A 96 12.22 8.03 9.82
C LEU A 96 11.84 6.71 10.48
N THR A 97 10.65 6.65 11.07
CA THR A 97 10.15 5.47 11.78
C THR A 97 8.72 5.15 11.39
N GLY A 98 8.37 3.87 11.38
CA GLY A 98 7.04 3.39 11.07
C GLY A 98 7.09 1.90 10.73
N PHE A 99 6.80 1.57 9.47
CA PHE A 99 7.06 0.24 8.92
C PHE A 99 8.57 -0.03 8.87
N SER A 100 8.98 -1.28 9.06
CA SER A 100 10.42 -1.61 9.01
C SER A 100 10.97 -1.34 7.61
N TRP A 101 12.04 -0.55 7.53
CA TRP A 101 12.78 -0.31 6.31
C TRP A 101 14.27 -0.27 6.62
N ARG A 102 15.09 -0.76 5.69
CA ARG A 102 16.56 -0.71 5.79
C ARG A 102 17.20 -0.86 4.42
N GLY A 103 18.50 -0.60 4.34
CA GLY A 103 19.36 -0.97 3.21
C GLY A 103 19.62 -2.48 3.08
N GLY A 104 20.44 -2.88 2.11
CA GLY A 104 20.80 -4.28 1.83
C GLY A 104 20.10 -4.89 0.59
N SER A 105 20.49 -6.10 0.20
CA SER A 105 19.91 -6.85 -0.93
C SER A 105 18.70 -7.69 -0.54
N GLU A 106 18.67 -8.18 0.70
CA GLU A 106 17.62 -9.08 1.17
C GLU A 106 16.30 -8.35 1.45
N ARG A 107 15.19 -9.08 1.24
CA ARG A 107 13.85 -8.60 1.59
C ARG A 107 13.73 -8.27 3.09
N GLU A 108 12.76 -7.43 3.40
CA GLU A 108 12.45 -7.01 4.77
C GLU A 108 10.98 -7.29 5.08
N THR A 109 10.06 -6.68 4.33
CA THR A 109 8.62 -6.92 4.45
C THR A 109 8.20 -8.25 3.83
N THR A 110 7.48 -9.07 4.59
CA THR A 110 6.83 -10.31 4.13
C THR A 110 5.31 -10.19 4.23
N GLY A 111 4.55 -10.81 3.33
CA GLY A 111 3.10 -10.73 3.30
C GLY A 111 2.55 -9.30 3.24
N ILE A 112 1.60 -8.98 4.12
CA ILE A 112 0.97 -7.65 4.20
C ILE A 112 0.95 -7.19 5.66
N GLN A 113 1.43 -5.97 5.88
CA GLN A 113 1.35 -5.25 7.15
C GLN A 113 0.40 -4.06 7.03
N ILE A 114 -0.35 -3.78 8.08
CA ILE A 114 -1.14 -2.56 8.20
C ILE A 114 -0.70 -1.76 9.41
N TRP A 115 -0.91 -0.45 9.37
CA TRP A 115 -0.67 0.39 10.54
C TRP A 115 -1.75 0.13 11.60
N SER A 116 -1.36 0.01 12.87
CA SER A 116 -2.30 -0.31 13.96
C SER A 116 -3.32 0.79 14.25
N GLU A 117 -2.99 2.04 13.90
CA GLU A 117 -3.87 3.19 14.07
C GLU A 117 -4.58 3.52 12.76
N VAL A 118 -5.91 3.56 12.82
CA VAL A 118 -6.76 3.93 11.68
C VAL A 118 -7.08 5.42 11.80
N PHE A 119 -6.71 6.21 10.80
CA PHE A 119 -6.86 7.66 10.87
C PHE A 119 -8.27 8.09 10.50
N LEU A 120 -8.92 8.86 11.35
CA LEU A 120 -10.21 9.47 11.04
C LEU A 120 -10.01 10.82 10.34
N VAL A 121 -10.50 10.94 9.11
CA VAL A 121 -10.35 12.14 8.29
C VAL A 121 -11.71 12.69 7.89
N ASP A 122 -11.92 13.98 8.15
CA ASP A 122 -13.08 14.73 7.69
C ASP A 122 -12.87 15.11 6.22
N LYS A 123 -13.77 14.61 5.35
CA LYS A 123 -13.82 14.96 3.93
C LYS A 123 -14.54 16.29 3.71
N PRO A 124 -14.30 16.99 2.58
CA PRO A 124 -14.96 18.25 2.27
C PRO A 124 -16.50 18.18 2.20
N ASP A 125 -17.05 16.99 1.93
CA ASP A 125 -18.50 16.72 1.91
C ASP A 125 -19.10 16.54 3.32
N GLY A 126 -18.29 16.69 4.38
CA GLY A 126 -18.70 16.54 5.78
C GLY A 126 -18.71 15.10 6.28
N LYS A 127 -18.35 14.11 5.44
CA LYS A 127 -18.23 12.72 5.88
C LYS A 127 -16.91 12.49 6.61
N LYS A 128 -16.97 11.73 7.70
CA LYS A 128 -15.77 11.22 8.41
C LYS A 128 -15.46 9.81 7.94
N VAL A 129 -14.32 9.64 7.29
CA VAL A 129 -13.84 8.34 6.75
C VAL A 129 -12.67 7.81 7.57
N ALA A 130 -12.49 6.50 7.54
CA ALA A 130 -11.38 5.78 8.16
C ALA A 130 -10.30 5.50 7.12
N VAL A 131 -9.06 5.95 7.35
CA VAL A 131 -7.93 5.75 6.43
C VAL A 131 -7.02 4.66 6.97
N LEU A 132 -6.82 3.61 6.18
CA LEU A 132 -5.97 2.46 6.44
C LEU A 132 -4.75 2.50 5.52
N LEU A 133 -3.55 2.36 6.09
CA LEU A 133 -2.30 2.26 5.35
C LEU A 133 -1.80 0.80 5.36
N MET A 134 -1.49 0.28 4.18
CA MET A 134 -1.08 -1.10 3.94
C MET A 134 0.27 -1.18 3.20
N ASP A 135 1.30 -1.72 3.87
CA ASP A 135 2.59 -2.02 3.27
C ASP A 135 2.66 -3.49 2.86
N THR A 136 3.29 -3.75 1.73
CA THR A 136 3.27 -5.08 1.10
C THR A 136 4.69 -5.60 0.86
N GLN A 137 4.81 -6.91 0.90
CA GLN A 137 6.00 -7.59 0.40
C GLN A 137 6.30 -7.20 -1.04
N GLY A 138 7.59 -7.04 -1.34
CA GLY A 138 8.00 -6.79 -2.71
C GLY A 138 7.90 -8.02 -3.59
N THR A 139 7.39 -7.84 -4.80
CA THR A 139 7.36 -8.90 -5.80
C THR A 139 8.78 -9.25 -6.28
N PHE A 140 8.95 -10.48 -6.77
CA PHE A 140 10.17 -10.98 -7.41
C PHE A 140 11.42 -11.03 -6.51
N ASP A 141 11.24 -11.29 -5.21
CA ASP A 141 12.36 -11.64 -4.34
C ASP A 141 12.84 -13.09 -4.57
N SER A 142 14.04 -13.43 -4.09
CA SER A 142 14.71 -14.71 -4.34
C SER A 142 14.11 -15.91 -3.60
N GLN A 143 13.16 -15.69 -2.68
CA GLN A 143 12.60 -16.73 -1.81
C GLN A 143 11.09 -16.94 -2.05
N SER A 144 10.48 -16.18 -2.95
CA SER A 144 9.03 -16.22 -3.23
C SER A 144 8.73 -16.82 -4.58
N THR A 145 7.64 -17.59 -4.65
CA THR A 145 7.09 -18.07 -5.91
C THR A 145 6.35 -16.94 -6.65
N LEU A 146 6.01 -17.19 -7.93
CA LEU A 146 5.13 -16.30 -8.68
C LEU A 146 3.73 -16.25 -8.05
N ARG A 147 3.24 -17.37 -7.48
CA ARG A 147 1.98 -17.43 -6.73
C ARG A 147 2.03 -16.49 -5.52
N ASP A 148 3.11 -16.52 -4.72
CA ASP A 148 3.25 -15.65 -3.54
C ASP A 148 3.19 -14.17 -3.92
N SER A 149 3.97 -13.79 -4.93
CA SER A 149 3.99 -12.42 -5.45
C SER A 149 2.63 -11.99 -5.99
N ALA A 150 1.96 -12.87 -6.75
CA ALA A 150 0.65 -12.60 -7.32
C ALA A 150 -0.44 -12.48 -6.26
N THR A 151 -0.47 -13.37 -5.26
CA THR A 151 -1.44 -13.35 -4.17
C THR A 151 -1.32 -12.07 -3.35
N VAL A 152 -0.10 -11.70 -2.93
CA VAL A 152 0.11 -10.46 -2.16
C VAL A 152 -0.31 -9.23 -2.96
N PHE A 153 0.11 -9.14 -4.24
CA PHE A 153 -0.24 -8.01 -5.09
C PHE A 153 -1.75 -7.95 -5.34
N ALA A 154 -2.38 -9.07 -5.70
CA ALA A 154 -3.81 -9.16 -5.98
C ALA A 154 -4.64 -8.80 -4.75
N LEU A 155 -4.35 -9.38 -3.58
CA LEU A 155 -5.02 -9.04 -2.32
C LEU A 155 -4.88 -7.55 -2.01
N SER A 156 -3.67 -6.99 -2.12
CA SER A 156 -3.46 -5.57 -1.84
C SER A 156 -4.25 -4.66 -2.78
N THR A 157 -4.39 -5.06 -4.06
CA THR A 157 -5.17 -4.33 -5.07
C THR A 157 -6.68 -4.47 -4.83
N MET A 158 -7.16 -5.66 -4.47
CA MET A 158 -8.56 -5.91 -4.19
C MET A 158 -9.05 -5.20 -2.93
N ILE A 159 -8.20 -5.10 -1.90
CA ILE A 159 -8.53 -4.44 -0.63
C ILE A 159 -8.37 -2.92 -0.71
N SER A 160 -7.37 -2.42 -1.43
CA SER A 160 -7.13 -0.98 -1.54
C SER A 160 -8.17 -0.26 -2.40
N SER A 161 -8.43 1.01 -2.07
CA SER A 161 -9.09 1.96 -2.97
C SER A 161 -8.07 2.79 -3.75
N ILE A 162 -6.87 2.96 -3.20
CA ILE A 162 -5.72 3.62 -3.83
C ILE A 162 -4.53 2.66 -3.83
N GLN A 163 -4.17 2.16 -5.00
CA GLN A 163 -3.01 1.29 -5.21
C GLN A 163 -1.85 2.09 -5.81
N VAL A 164 -0.78 2.26 -5.06
CA VAL A 164 0.48 2.85 -5.54
C VAL A 164 1.37 1.73 -6.08
N TYR A 165 1.53 1.70 -7.39
CA TYR A 165 2.45 0.80 -8.07
C TYR A 165 3.84 1.46 -8.15
N ASN A 166 4.72 1.04 -7.24
CA ASN A 166 6.04 1.63 -7.05
C ASN A 166 7.07 0.98 -7.98
N LEU A 167 7.49 1.74 -8.99
CA LEU A 167 8.38 1.31 -10.07
C LEU A 167 9.73 2.02 -9.99
N SER A 168 10.76 1.42 -10.57
CA SER A 168 12.12 1.95 -10.55
C SER A 168 12.51 2.46 -11.94
N GLN A 169 12.89 3.73 -12.01
CA GLN A 169 13.42 4.47 -13.16
C GLN A 169 12.45 4.68 -14.32
N ASN A 170 11.67 3.68 -14.74
CA ASN A 170 10.81 3.75 -15.92
C ASN A 170 9.55 2.87 -15.76
N VAL A 171 8.70 2.86 -16.78
CA VAL A 171 7.61 1.89 -16.95
C VAL A 171 7.96 1.04 -18.17
N GLN A 172 8.35 -0.20 -17.91
CA GLN A 172 8.74 -1.19 -18.91
C GLN A 172 7.54 -2.07 -19.29
N GLU A 173 7.66 -2.87 -20.36
CA GLU A 173 6.53 -3.70 -20.82
C GLU A 173 6.28 -4.89 -19.89
N ASP A 174 7.33 -5.45 -19.29
CA ASP A 174 7.22 -6.47 -18.24
C ASP A 174 6.51 -5.93 -16.99
N ASP A 175 6.73 -4.66 -16.60
CA ASP A 175 5.97 -4.03 -15.53
C ASP A 175 4.46 -4.05 -15.81
N LEU A 176 4.06 -3.83 -17.07
CA LEU A 176 2.66 -3.83 -17.50
C LEU A 176 2.10 -5.25 -17.61
N GLN A 177 2.87 -6.21 -18.10
CA GLN A 177 2.49 -7.63 -18.15
C GLN A 177 2.31 -8.21 -16.74
N HIS A 178 3.20 -7.89 -15.80
CA HIS A 178 3.06 -8.30 -14.40
C HIS A 178 1.83 -7.67 -13.76
N LEU A 179 1.59 -6.37 -14.01
CA LEU A 179 0.38 -5.72 -13.52
C LEU A 179 -0.88 -6.39 -14.10
N GLN A 180 -0.90 -6.72 -15.40
CA GLN A 180 -1.99 -7.47 -16.01
C GLN A 180 -2.19 -8.83 -15.32
N LEU A 181 -1.12 -9.61 -15.12
CA LEU A 181 -1.20 -10.92 -14.48
C LEU A 181 -1.80 -10.82 -13.08
N PHE A 182 -1.31 -9.90 -12.25
CA PHE A 182 -1.76 -9.78 -10.86
C PHE A 182 -3.19 -9.24 -10.76
N THR A 183 -3.57 -8.33 -11.65
CA THR A 183 -4.94 -7.79 -11.68
C THR A 183 -5.95 -8.81 -12.21
N GLU A 184 -5.58 -9.63 -13.18
CA GLU A 184 -6.42 -10.74 -13.64
C GLU A 184 -6.56 -11.81 -12.54
N TYR A 185 -5.47 -12.13 -11.84
CA TYR A 185 -5.51 -13.04 -10.68
C TYR A 185 -6.39 -12.52 -9.54
N GLY A 186 -6.41 -11.20 -9.33
CA GLY A 186 -7.40 -10.53 -8.47
C GLY A 186 -8.82 -10.72 -8.96
N ARG A 187 -9.07 -10.39 -10.23
CA ARG A 187 -10.39 -10.43 -10.84
C ARG A 187 -11.04 -11.82 -10.79
N LEU A 188 -10.26 -12.88 -10.94
CA LEU A 188 -10.76 -14.27 -10.84
C LEU A 188 -11.29 -14.62 -9.44
N ALA A 189 -10.83 -13.94 -8.39
CA ALA A 189 -11.29 -14.13 -7.01
C ALA A 189 -12.50 -13.24 -6.64
N MET A 190 -12.93 -12.38 -7.55
CA MET A 190 -14.01 -11.42 -7.32
C MET A 190 -15.32 -11.88 -7.96
N GLU A 191 -16.43 -11.42 -7.40
CA GLU A 191 -17.75 -11.61 -8.01
C GLU A 191 -17.83 -10.93 -9.39
N GLU A 192 -18.61 -11.52 -10.31
CA GLU A 192 -18.83 -10.92 -11.62
C GLU A 192 -19.56 -9.58 -11.50
N THR A 193 -19.00 -8.55 -12.14
CA THR A 193 -19.56 -7.21 -12.15
C THR A 193 -19.39 -6.56 -13.53
N PHE A 194 -20.34 -5.70 -13.90
CA PHE A 194 -20.25 -4.87 -15.09
C PHE A 194 -19.43 -3.58 -14.85
N LEU A 195 -19.12 -3.29 -13.58
CA LEU A 195 -18.28 -2.16 -13.20
C LEU A 195 -16.79 -2.54 -13.32
N LYS A 196 -15.93 -1.52 -13.33
CA LYS A 196 -14.49 -1.79 -13.21
C LYS A 196 -14.18 -2.35 -11.82
N PRO A 197 -13.35 -3.39 -11.70
CA PRO A 197 -13.11 -4.08 -10.43
C PRO A 197 -12.35 -3.23 -9.41
N PHE A 198 -11.51 -2.30 -9.86
CA PHE A 198 -10.64 -1.51 -9.00
C PHE A 198 -10.80 -0.01 -9.24
N GLN A 199 -10.38 0.78 -8.24
CA GLN A 199 -10.54 2.22 -8.25
C GLN A 199 -9.28 2.93 -8.78
N SER A 200 -8.44 3.47 -7.89
CA SER A 200 -7.33 4.34 -8.25
C SER A 200 -6.01 3.56 -8.32
N LEU A 201 -5.37 3.56 -9.48
CA LEU A 201 -4.00 3.07 -9.70
C LEU A 201 -3.04 4.23 -9.95
N ILE A 202 -1.91 4.22 -9.25
CA ILE A 202 -0.90 5.27 -9.35
C ILE A 202 0.44 4.66 -9.71
N PHE A 203 0.93 4.95 -10.91
CA PHE A 203 2.28 4.63 -11.33
C PHE A 203 3.25 5.62 -10.68
N LEU A 204 3.91 5.22 -9.60
CA LEU A 204 4.95 6.02 -8.96
C LEU A 204 6.31 5.57 -9.50
N VAL A 205 6.89 6.38 -10.39
CA VAL A 205 8.21 6.09 -10.97
C VAL A 205 9.27 6.75 -10.10
N ARG A 206 10.00 5.92 -9.35
CA ARG A 206 11.14 6.31 -8.52
C ARG A 206 12.36 6.56 -9.40
N ASP A 207 13.28 7.40 -8.94
CA ASP A 207 14.56 7.65 -9.60
C ASP A 207 14.43 8.08 -11.08
N TRP A 208 13.36 8.84 -11.38
CA TRP A 208 13.16 9.37 -12.73
C TRP A 208 14.32 10.28 -13.12
N SER A 209 14.95 9.95 -14.25
CA SER A 209 16.24 10.55 -14.66
C SER A 209 16.12 11.49 -15.85
N PHE A 210 14.91 11.72 -16.37
CA PHE A 210 14.69 12.52 -17.59
C PHE A 210 13.73 13.70 -17.38
N PRO A 211 13.95 14.57 -16.37
CA PRO A 211 13.08 15.71 -16.10
C PRO A 211 13.00 16.73 -17.26
N TYR A 212 13.99 16.70 -18.15
CA TYR A 212 14.04 17.51 -19.37
C TYR A 212 13.09 17.01 -20.48
N GLU A 213 12.65 15.74 -20.47
CA GLU A 213 11.64 15.22 -21.40
C GLU A 213 10.24 15.28 -20.76
N PHE A 214 10.12 14.77 -19.53
CA PHE A 214 8.92 14.83 -18.71
C PHE A 214 9.29 15.30 -17.31
N SER A 215 8.78 16.46 -16.91
CA SER A 215 9.08 17.08 -15.61
C SER A 215 8.72 16.18 -14.44
N TYR A 216 9.38 16.35 -13.30
CA TYR A 216 8.95 15.72 -12.05
C TYR A 216 7.50 16.09 -11.70
N GLY A 217 6.86 15.23 -10.90
CA GLY A 217 5.49 15.43 -10.43
C GLY A 217 4.42 14.75 -11.29
N SER A 218 3.16 15.08 -10.98
CA SER A 218 1.96 14.52 -11.62
C SER A 218 1.79 14.95 -13.07
N ASP A 219 2.14 16.19 -13.42
CA ASP A 219 1.88 16.74 -14.76
C ASP A 219 2.79 16.12 -15.83
N GLY A 220 4.08 15.93 -15.49
CA GLY A 220 4.99 15.18 -16.34
C GLY A 220 4.63 13.69 -16.36
N GLY A 221 4.26 13.12 -15.21
CA GLY A 221 3.78 11.75 -15.10
C GLY A 221 2.56 11.46 -15.97
N ALA A 222 1.57 12.34 -15.99
CA ALA A 222 0.37 12.19 -16.82
C ALA A 222 0.72 12.12 -18.31
N ARG A 223 1.54 13.05 -18.81
CA ARG A 223 1.98 13.07 -20.22
C ARG A 223 2.83 11.84 -20.57
N PHE A 224 3.71 11.44 -19.66
CA PHE A 224 4.55 10.25 -19.81
C PHE A 224 3.69 8.98 -19.89
N LEU A 225 2.76 8.80 -18.95
CA LEU A 225 1.92 7.62 -18.88
C LEU A 225 0.91 7.55 -20.02
N GLU A 226 0.34 8.68 -20.44
CA GLU A 226 -0.52 8.76 -21.63
C GLU A 226 0.22 8.20 -22.85
N LYS A 227 1.48 8.59 -23.07
CA LYS A 227 2.32 8.06 -24.14
C LYS A 227 2.56 6.54 -24.01
N ARG A 228 2.76 6.03 -22.78
CA ARG A 228 3.04 4.61 -22.50
C ARG A 228 1.82 3.70 -22.65
N LEU A 229 0.66 4.14 -22.18
CA LEU A 229 -0.60 3.36 -22.19
C LEU A 229 -1.49 3.63 -23.41
N LYS A 230 -1.05 4.46 -24.37
CA LYS A 230 -1.80 4.70 -25.60
C LYS A 230 -1.93 3.41 -26.41
N VAL A 231 -3.17 3.01 -26.70
CA VAL A 231 -3.47 1.93 -27.64
C VAL A 231 -3.36 2.46 -29.06
N ARG A 232 -2.43 1.91 -29.84
CA ARG A 232 -2.21 2.24 -31.27
C ARG A 232 -2.36 0.99 -32.13
N ASN A 233 -2.13 1.12 -33.44
CA ASN A 233 -1.97 0.00 -34.37
C ASN A 233 -0.65 -0.76 -34.15
N GLN A 234 -0.39 -1.14 -32.90
CA GLN A 234 0.74 -1.95 -32.45
C GLN A 234 0.33 -3.43 -32.39
N HIS A 235 1.28 -4.32 -32.11
CA HIS A 235 1.02 -5.75 -31.98
C HIS A 235 -0.14 -6.03 -31.00
N GLU A 236 -0.96 -7.05 -31.29
CA GLU A 236 -2.19 -7.34 -30.55
C GLU A 236 -1.93 -7.53 -29.05
N GLU A 237 -0.85 -8.22 -28.70
CA GLU A 237 -0.39 -8.42 -27.32
C GLU A 237 -0.23 -7.11 -26.56
N LEU A 238 0.46 -6.13 -27.15
CA LEU A 238 0.69 -4.80 -26.57
C LEU A 238 -0.62 -4.01 -26.43
N GLN A 239 -1.57 -4.21 -27.35
CA GLN A 239 -2.90 -3.61 -27.22
C GLN A 239 -3.69 -4.23 -26.07
N ASN A 240 -3.63 -5.55 -25.93
CA ASN A 240 -4.40 -6.30 -24.94
C ASN A 240 -3.97 -5.97 -23.52
N VAL A 241 -2.67 -5.90 -23.25
CA VAL A 241 -2.11 -5.46 -21.96
C VAL A 241 -2.68 -4.09 -21.55
N ARG A 242 -2.64 -3.11 -22.47
CA ARG A 242 -3.12 -1.74 -22.20
C ARG A 242 -4.63 -1.68 -22.03
N LYS A 243 -5.39 -2.35 -22.90
CA LYS A 243 -6.87 -2.43 -22.80
C LYS A 243 -7.29 -3.03 -21.46
N HIS A 244 -6.60 -4.08 -21.02
CA HIS A 244 -6.84 -4.75 -19.74
C HIS A 244 -6.62 -3.80 -18.55
N ILE A 245 -5.50 -3.10 -18.50
CA ILE A 245 -5.23 -2.12 -17.43
C ILE A 245 -6.32 -1.04 -17.41
N HIS A 246 -6.71 -0.50 -18.59
CA HIS A 246 -7.79 0.48 -18.69
C HIS A 246 -9.16 -0.07 -18.28
N SER A 247 -9.44 -1.36 -18.46
CA SER A 247 -10.70 -1.97 -18.01
C SER A 247 -10.71 -2.31 -16.52
N CYS A 248 -9.55 -2.42 -15.88
CA CYS A 248 -9.44 -2.78 -14.47
C CYS A 248 -9.65 -1.62 -13.50
N PHE A 249 -9.19 -0.41 -13.85
CA PHE A 249 -9.14 0.73 -12.92
C PHE A 249 -10.03 1.91 -13.36
N THR A 250 -10.78 2.51 -12.42
CA THR A 250 -11.58 3.71 -12.68
C THR A 250 -10.70 4.94 -12.93
N LYS A 251 -9.60 5.07 -12.19
CA LYS A 251 -8.64 6.16 -12.32
C LYS A 251 -7.22 5.61 -12.42
N ILE A 252 -6.47 6.10 -13.40
CA ILE A 252 -5.06 5.76 -13.59
C ILE A 252 -4.29 7.07 -13.64
N SER A 253 -3.26 7.20 -12.81
CA SER A 253 -2.42 8.40 -12.74
C SER A 253 -0.95 8.01 -12.61
N CYS A 254 -0.05 8.97 -12.80
CA CYS A 254 1.39 8.75 -12.68
C CYS A 254 2.07 9.94 -12.03
N PHE A 255 3.06 9.66 -11.20
CA PHE A 255 3.93 10.64 -10.58
C PHE A 255 5.40 10.26 -10.82
N LEU A 256 6.19 11.22 -11.31
CA LEU A 256 7.62 11.04 -11.54
C LEU A 256 8.41 11.64 -10.38
N LEU A 257 9.12 10.80 -9.64
CA LEU A 257 9.88 11.20 -8.45
C LEU A 257 11.39 11.16 -8.76
N PRO A 258 12.17 12.19 -8.41
CA PRO A 258 13.63 12.19 -8.59
C PRO A 258 14.30 11.10 -7.75
N HIS A 259 15.60 10.90 -7.97
CA HIS A 259 16.43 10.07 -7.10
C HIS A 259 16.64 10.78 -5.74
N PRO A 260 16.59 10.09 -4.59
CA PRO A 260 16.71 10.71 -3.26
C PRO A 260 18.14 11.10 -2.85
N GLY A 261 19.10 11.09 -3.78
CA GLY A 261 20.53 11.20 -3.50
C GLY A 261 21.26 9.89 -3.18
N LEU A 262 22.56 9.82 -3.50
CA LEU A 262 23.38 8.62 -3.34
C LEU A 262 23.59 8.22 -1.87
N LYS A 263 23.52 9.19 -0.93
CA LYS A 263 23.62 8.91 0.51
C LYS A 263 22.49 7.98 0.96
N VAL A 264 21.26 8.27 0.55
CA VAL A 264 20.09 7.44 0.84
C VAL A 264 20.24 6.03 0.27
N ALA A 265 20.77 5.90 -0.94
CA ALA A 265 20.88 4.63 -1.64
C ALA A 265 22.03 3.73 -1.15
N THR A 266 23.12 4.31 -0.65
CA THR A 266 24.39 3.57 -0.44
C THR A 266 24.95 3.64 0.98
N ASN A 267 24.55 4.61 1.79
CA ASN A 267 25.08 4.75 3.15
C ASN A 267 24.39 3.77 4.10
N PRO A 268 25.12 2.81 4.71
CA PRO A 268 24.52 1.85 5.64
C PRO A 268 24.02 2.51 6.94
N ASN A 269 24.49 3.72 7.26
CA ASN A 269 24.11 4.45 8.48
C ASN A 269 22.97 5.45 8.25
N PHE A 270 22.40 5.50 7.04
CA PHE A 270 21.27 6.38 6.75
C PHE A 270 20.03 5.93 7.53
N ASP A 271 19.43 6.84 8.30
CA ASP A 271 18.30 6.57 9.19
C ASP A 271 17.05 7.40 8.84
N GLY A 272 16.98 7.95 7.63
CA GLY A 272 15.78 8.63 7.12
C GLY A 272 15.74 10.13 7.35
N LYS A 273 16.77 10.71 7.98
CA LYS A 273 16.86 12.16 8.22
C LYS A 273 16.83 12.97 6.92
N LEU A 274 15.96 13.97 6.87
CA LEU A 274 15.78 14.82 5.69
C LEU A 274 17.04 15.57 5.27
N LYS A 275 17.90 15.97 6.21
CA LYS A 275 19.17 16.65 5.88
C LYS A 275 20.13 15.82 5.01
N GLU A 276 19.89 14.52 4.88
CA GLU A 276 20.69 13.60 4.07
C GLU A 276 20.01 13.19 2.76
N ILE A 277 18.81 13.71 2.50
CA ILE A 277 18.01 13.45 1.31
C ILE A 277 18.12 14.67 0.37
N ASP A 278 18.22 14.43 -0.93
CA ASP A 278 18.30 15.52 -1.92
C ASP A 278 17.07 16.46 -1.86
N ASP A 279 17.31 17.77 -1.89
CA ASP A 279 16.25 18.79 -1.73
C ASP A 279 15.16 18.71 -2.80
N GLU A 280 15.52 18.36 -4.05
CA GLU A 280 14.55 18.18 -5.13
C GLU A 280 13.63 16.98 -4.87
N PHE A 281 14.14 15.93 -4.22
CA PHE A 281 13.32 14.81 -3.77
C PHE A 281 12.35 15.25 -2.68
N ILE A 282 12.83 15.95 -1.65
CA ILE A 282 11.98 16.46 -0.57
C ILE A 282 10.88 17.36 -1.13
N LYS A 283 11.21 18.26 -2.06
CA LYS A 283 10.25 19.14 -2.74
C LYS A 283 9.13 18.35 -3.43
N ASN A 284 9.48 17.34 -4.22
CA ASN A 284 8.49 16.53 -4.92
C ASN A 284 7.73 15.59 -3.98
N LEU A 285 8.37 15.10 -2.91
CA LEU A 285 7.72 14.33 -1.85
C LEU A 285 6.65 15.16 -1.13
N LYS A 286 6.95 16.45 -0.84
CA LYS A 286 5.99 17.39 -0.24
C LYS A 286 4.75 17.63 -1.12
N ILE A 287 4.83 17.34 -2.42
CA ILE A 287 3.70 17.40 -3.37
C ILE A 287 3.02 16.04 -3.47
N LEU A 288 3.79 14.95 -3.57
CA LEU A 288 3.30 13.59 -3.75
C LEU A 288 2.35 13.17 -2.61
N ILE A 289 2.78 13.32 -1.36
CA ILE A 289 2.02 12.76 -0.23
C ILE A 289 0.65 13.45 -0.06
N PRO A 290 0.51 14.79 -0.09
CA PRO A 290 -0.80 15.43 -0.08
C PRO A 290 -1.61 15.12 -1.34
N TRP A 291 -0.98 15.00 -2.51
CA TRP A 291 -1.69 14.60 -3.73
C TRP A 291 -2.36 13.22 -3.59
N LEU A 292 -1.73 12.31 -2.84
CA LEU A 292 -2.28 10.99 -2.50
C LEU A 292 -3.32 11.01 -1.37
N LEU A 293 -3.08 11.81 -0.32
CA LEU A 293 -3.74 11.62 0.98
C LEU A 293 -4.55 12.83 1.47
N SER A 294 -4.62 13.93 0.71
CA SER A 294 -5.47 15.05 1.10
C SER A 294 -6.94 14.61 1.18
N PRO A 295 -7.77 15.22 2.05
CA PRO A 295 -9.16 14.82 2.23
C PRO A 295 -9.99 14.72 0.94
N GLU A 296 -9.66 15.55 -0.06
CA GLU A 296 -10.28 15.58 -1.38
C GLU A 296 -9.90 14.35 -2.23
N SER A 297 -8.68 13.86 -2.09
CA SER A 297 -8.11 12.74 -2.86
C SER A 297 -8.45 11.36 -2.29
N LEU A 298 -8.99 11.28 -1.07
CA LEU A 298 -9.30 10.02 -0.39
C LEU A 298 -10.54 9.33 -0.99
N ASP A 299 -10.33 8.44 -1.95
CA ASP A 299 -11.38 7.62 -2.56
C ASP A 299 -11.86 6.54 -1.58
N VAL A 300 -13.14 6.59 -1.17
CA VAL A 300 -13.77 5.57 -0.32
C VAL A 300 -13.79 4.24 -1.07
N LYS A 301 -13.43 3.15 -0.39
CA LYS A 301 -13.42 1.81 -0.96
C LYS A 301 -14.80 1.41 -1.43
N GLU A 302 -14.86 1.01 -2.69
CA GLU A 302 -16.06 0.48 -3.33
C GLU A 302 -15.81 -0.96 -3.79
N ILE A 303 -16.77 -1.85 -3.54
CA ILE A 303 -16.82 -3.19 -4.11
C ILE A 303 -18.23 -3.40 -4.65
N ASN A 304 -18.34 -3.74 -5.93
CA ASN A 304 -19.61 -3.98 -6.63
C ASN A 304 -20.64 -2.85 -6.50
N GLY A 305 -20.23 -1.58 -6.61
CA GLY A 305 -21.16 -0.45 -6.51
C GLY A 305 -21.38 0.07 -5.09
N ASN A 306 -20.88 -0.64 -4.07
CA ASN A 306 -21.19 -0.34 -2.67
C ASN A 306 -19.97 0.19 -1.93
N HIS A 307 -20.15 1.30 -1.22
CA HIS A 307 -19.15 1.80 -0.28
C HIS A 307 -18.95 0.82 0.87
N ILE A 308 -17.70 0.56 1.19
CA ILE A 308 -17.29 -0.43 2.18
C ILE A 308 -16.92 0.25 3.48
N THR A 309 -17.39 -0.30 4.60
CA THR A 309 -16.97 0.11 5.95
C THR A 309 -15.76 -0.68 6.42
N CYS A 310 -15.09 -0.26 7.50
CA CYS A 310 -14.02 -1.06 8.11
C CYS A 310 -14.46 -2.49 8.44
N ARG A 311 -15.68 -2.67 8.97
CA ARG A 311 -16.28 -3.99 9.21
C ARG A 311 -16.45 -4.78 7.92
N GLY A 312 -17.00 -4.16 6.87
CA GLY A 312 -17.16 -4.82 5.58
C GLY A 312 -15.82 -5.25 4.98
N LEU A 313 -14.80 -4.41 5.10
CA LEU A 313 -13.46 -4.69 4.58
C LEU A 313 -12.84 -5.95 5.20
N VAL A 314 -13.06 -6.17 6.50
CA VAL A 314 -12.64 -7.38 7.21
C VAL A 314 -13.25 -8.63 6.59
N GLU A 315 -14.56 -8.62 6.32
CA GLU A 315 -15.25 -9.76 5.72
C GLU A 315 -14.73 -10.07 4.31
N TYR A 316 -14.50 -9.03 3.49
CA TYR A 316 -13.89 -9.21 2.17
C TYR A 316 -12.45 -9.73 2.27
N PHE A 317 -11.65 -9.29 3.24
CA PHE A 317 -10.31 -9.80 3.46
C PHE A 317 -10.34 -11.31 3.74
N LYS A 318 -11.24 -11.76 4.63
CA LYS A 318 -11.45 -13.17 4.96
C LYS A 318 -11.94 -14.00 3.78
N ALA A 319 -12.88 -13.46 3.00
CA ALA A 319 -13.41 -14.13 1.82
C ALA A 319 -12.32 -14.32 0.76
N TYR A 320 -11.60 -13.25 0.40
CA TYR A 320 -10.57 -13.32 -0.63
C TYR A 320 -9.39 -14.20 -0.22
N ILE A 321 -8.94 -14.15 1.04
CA ILE A 321 -7.83 -15.02 1.47
C ILE A 321 -8.22 -16.49 1.41
N LYS A 322 -9.47 -16.83 1.77
CA LYS A 322 -9.97 -18.20 1.73
C LYS A 322 -9.96 -18.76 0.30
N ILE A 323 -10.27 -17.93 -0.70
CA ILE A 323 -10.19 -18.31 -2.12
C ILE A 323 -8.74 -18.64 -2.50
N TYR A 324 -7.76 -17.81 -2.11
CA TYR A 324 -6.34 -18.04 -2.42
C TYR A 324 -5.69 -19.18 -1.65
N GLN A 325 -6.24 -19.52 -0.47
CA GLN A 325 -5.86 -20.72 0.28
C GLN A 325 -6.39 -22.00 -0.37
N GLY A 326 -7.46 -21.89 -1.16
CA GLY A 326 -8.00 -23.00 -1.95
C GLY A 326 -7.20 -23.31 -3.20
N GLU A 327 -7.65 -24.34 -3.92
CA GLU A 327 -7.12 -24.77 -5.23
C GLU A 327 -8.12 -24.43 -6.37
N GLU A 328 -9.07 -23.55 -6.11
CA GLU A 328 -10.14 -23.17 -7.05
C GLU A 328 -9.63 -22.26 -8.17
N LEU A 329 -8.58 -21.48 -7.91
CA LEU A 329 -7.98 -20.57 -8.87
C LEU A 329 -6.82 -21.22 -9.63
N PRO A 330 -6.64 -20.92 -10.93
CA PRO A 330 -5.50 -21.40 -11.68
C PRO A 330 -4.19 -20.82 -11.12
N HIS A 331 -3.17 -21.65 -10.96
CA HIS A 331 -1.87 -21.20 -10.47
C HIS A 331 -1.16 -20.30 -11.50
N PRO A 332 -0.66 -19.12 -11.11
CA PRO A 332 0.20 -18.30 -11.96
C PRO A 332 1.48 -19.07 -12.32
N LYS A 333 1.80 -19.17 -13.61
CA LYS A 333 2.98 -19.89 -14.12
C LYS A 333 3.97 -18.93 -14.77
N SER A 334 5.25 -19.31 -14.74
CA SER A 334 6.30 -18.60 -15.48
C SER A 334 6.08 -18.72 -16.99
N MET A 335 6.60 -17.78 -17.78
CA MET A 335 6.49 -17.79 -19.25
C MET A 335 7.03 -19.06 -19.94
N LEU A 336 7.85 -19.86 -19.26
CA LEU A 336 8.50 -21.06 -19.81
C LEU A 336 7.73 -22.37 -19.55
N GLN A 337 6.55 -22.33 -18.92
CA GLN A 337 5.78 -23.52 -18.52
C GLN A 337 4.41 -23.64 -19.18
#